data_AF-A0AAP6GGM7-F1
#
_entry.id   AF-A0AAP6GGM7-F1
#
_cell.length_a   1.000
_cell.length_b   1.000
_cell.length_c   1.000
_cell.angle_alpha   90.00
_cell.angle_beta   90.00
_cell.angle_gamma   90.00
#
_symmetry.space_group_name_H-M   'P 1'
#
loop_
_entity.id
_entity.type
_entity.pdbx_description
1 polymer ?
#
loop_
_entity_poly.entity_id
_entity_poly.type
_entity_poly.pdbx_seq_one_letter_code
_entity_poly.pdbx_strand_id
1 'polypeptide(L)'
;MTLWENYRNVCFIAPFAPPPWPAYAIVTAWNPASRWLGMRRNARRQRALSRQLADALVMGPVWGSDPDERWQEASLLLRLPRAEAIRLAARFGQNALYWVEEGELWLVPVLLKGAP
;
A
#
# COMPACT_ATOMS: atom_id res chain seq x y z
N MET A 1 15.89 -0.80 14.46
CA MET A 1 14.51 -1.22 14.22
C MET A 1 14.48 -2.18 13.06
N THR A 2 13.81 -3.32 13.22
CA THR A 2 13.60 -4.28 12.13
C THR A 2 12.62 -3.69 11.12
N LEU A 3 12.67 -4.16 9.87
CA LEU A 3 11.72 -3.71 8.85
C LEU A 3 10.27 -3.99 9.27
N TRP A 4 10.05 -5.08 10.00
CA TRP A 4 8.78 -5.48 10.59
C TRP A 4 8.24 -4.47 11.62
N GLU A 5 9.10 -3.95 12.51
CA GLU A 5 8.70 -2.92 13.49
C GLU A 5 8.19 -1.64 12.83
N ASN A 6 8.81 -1.23 11.71
CA ASN A 6 8.36 -0.06 10.96
C ASN A 6 7.00 -0.26 10.30
N TYR A 7 6.65 -1.49 9.89
CA TYR A 7 5.35 -1.79 9.28
C TYR A 7 4.21 -1.95 10.29
N ARG A 8 4.53 -2.20 11.55
CA ARG A 8 3.54 -2.46 12.61
C ARG A 8 2.86 -1.19 13.13
N ASN A 9 3.52 -0.04 13.02
CA ASN A 9 3.01 1.26 13.47
C ASN A 9 2.50 2.10 12.30
N VAL A 10 1.65 1.51 11.45
CA VAL A 10 1.00 2.22 10.34
C VAL A 10 -0.51 2.29 10.58
N CYS A 11 -1.08 3.47 10.43
CA CYS A 11 -2.51 3.69 10.27
C CYS A 11 -2.83 4.14 8.83
N PHE A 12 -4.10 3.99 8.44
CA PHE A 12 -4.58 4.44 7.13
C PHE A 12 -5.63 5.52 7.27
N ILE A 13 -5.36 6.66 6.64
CA ILE A 13 -6.27 7.80 6.58
C ILE A 13 -6.95 7.75 5.21
N ALA A 14 -8.29 7.80 5.21
CA ALA A 14 -9.11 7.79 4.00
C ALA A 14 -10.22 8.84 4.11
N PRO A 15 -10.59 9.53 3.00
CA PRO A 15 -11.66 10.52 2.99
C PRO A 15 -13.05 9.87 2.80
N PHE A 16 -13.14 8.55 2.94
CA PHE A 16 -14.32 7.73 2.74
C PHE A 16 -14.38 6.61 3.78
N ALA A 17 -15.58 6.09 4.03
CA ALA A 17 -15.76 4.91 4.87
C ALA A 17 -15.16 3.66 4.20
N PRO A 18 -14.67 2.66 4.96
CA PRO A 18 -14.22 1.40 4.40
C PRO A 18 -15.28 0.78 3.47
N PRO A 19 -14.88 0.19 2.33
CA PRO A 19 -15.83 -0.42 1.41
C PRO A 19 -16.45 -1.68 2.04
N PRO A 20 -17.67 -2.07 1.63
CA PRO A 20 -18.31 -3.31 2.09
C PRO A 20 -17.71 -4.56 1.43
N TRP A 21 -16.46 -4.50 0.96
CA TRP A 21 -15.79 -5.63 0.32
C TRP A 21 -15.21 -6.55 1.39
N PRO A 22 -15.36 -7.87 1.25
CA PRO A 22 -14.84 -8.81 2.24
C PRO A 22 -13.31 -8.75 2.33
N ALA A 23 -12.64 -8.38 1.24
CA ALA A 23 -11.21 -8.13 1.23
C ALA A 23 -10.78 -7.13 0.14
N TYR A 24 -9.67 -6.42 0.38
CA TYR A 24 -9.07 -5.46 -0.54
C TYR A 24 -7.60 -5.19 -0.25
N ALA A 25 -6.88 -4.65 -1.23
CA ALA A 25 -5.48 -4.30 -1.09
C ALA A 25 -5.28 -2.79 -0.92
N ILE A 26 -4.30 -2.41 -0.13
CA ILE A 26 -3.75 -1.05 -0.09
C ILE A 26 -2.32 -1.11 -0.64
N VAL A 27 -2.09 -0.44 -1.76
CA VAL A 27 -0.82 -0.48 -2.50
C VAL A 27 -0.27 0.93 -2.69
N THR A 28 1.01 1.11 -2.34
CA THR A 28 1.78 2.31 -2.66
C THR A 28 2.85 2.02 -3.70
N ALA A 29 3.26 3.05 -4.43
CA ALA A 29 4.47 3.02 -5.26
C ALA A 29 5.62 3.84 -4.67
N TRP A 30 5.43 4.40 -3.47
CA TRP A 30 6.43 5.20 -2.77
C TRP A 30 7.55 4.31 -2.21
N ASN A 31 8.72 4.92 -2.02
CA ASN A 31 9.88 4.34 -1.35
C ASN A 31 10.13 2.85 -1.65
N PRO A 32 10.27 2.45 -2.94
CA PRO A 32 10.50 1.05 -3.31
C PRO A 32 11.73 0.47 -2.60
N ALA A 33 11.65 -0.80 -2.24
CA ALA A 33 12.62 -1.50 -1.41
C ALA A 33 12.90 -0.78 -0.07
N SER A 34 11.93 -0.01 0.43
CA SER A 34 12.04 0.84 1.62
C SER A 34 13.13 1.91 1.50
N ARG A 35 13.46 2.34 0.28
CA ARG A 35 14.44 3.39 0.01
C ARG A 35 13.75 4.71 -0.26
N TRP A 36 14.04 5.72 0.56
CA TRP A 36 13.50 7.07 0.38
C TRP A 36 13.93 7.67 -0.97
N LEU A 37 12.96 8.07 -1.81
CA LEU A 37 13.22 8.66 -3.13
C LEU A 37 12.87 10.16 -3.23
N GLY A 38 12.22 10.71 -2.20
CA GLY A 38 11.72 12.08 -2.18
C GLY A 38 10.42 12.29 -2.97
N MET A 39 9.74 13.39 -2.63
CA MET A 39 8.35 13.66 -3.05
C MET A 39 8.12 13.61 -4.56
N ARG A 40 8.98 14.27 -5.36
CA ARG A 40 8.80 14.33 -6.83
C ARG A 40 8.86 12.95 -7.49
N ARG A 41 9.78 12.09 -7.04
CA ARG A 41 9.94 10.73 -7.58
C ARG A 41 8.78 9.85 -7.14
N ASN A 42 8.42 9.91 -5.86
CA ASN A 42 7.27 9.20 -5.31
C ASN A 42 5.96 9.57 -6.02
N ALA A 43 5.68 10.86 -6.22
CA ALA A 43 4.50 11.33 -6.95
C ALA A 43 4.46 10.86 -8.42
N ARG A 44 5.62 10.77 -9.10
CA ARG A 44 5.68 10.21 -10.46
C ARG A 44 5.35 8.71 -10.47
N ARG A 45 5.89 7.96 -9.51
CA ARG A 45 5.64 6.52 -9.36
C ARG A 45 4.19 6.23 -9.00
N GLN A 46 3.60 7.01 -8.09
CA GLN A 46 2.20 6.87 -7.70
C GLN A 46 1.25 7.11 -8.88
N ARG A 47 1.50 8.15 -9.69
CA ARG A 47 0.74 8.37 -10.93
C ARG A 47 0.90 7.22 -11.93
N ALA A 48 2.07 6.60 -11.99
CA ALA A 48 2.29 5.43 -12.85
C ALA A 48 1.52 4.20 -12.33
N LEU A 49 1.40 4.03 -11.02
CA LEU A 49 0.55 3.00 -10.40
C LEU A 49 -0.92 3.22 -10.77
N SER A 50 -1.46 4.42 -10.56
CA SER A 50 -2.86 4.73 -10.90
C SER A 50 -3.18 4.45 -12.38
N ARG A 51 -2.26 4.76 -13.30
CA ARG A 51 -2.45 4.53 -14.74
C ARG A 51 -2.45 3.06 -15.16
N GLN A 52 -1.98 2.13 -14.32
CA GLN A 52 -2.03 0.70 -14.63
C GLN A 52 -3.37 0.06 -14.28
N LEU A 53 -4.27 0.80 -13.65
CA LEU A 53 -5.52 0.31 -13.10
C LEU A 53 -6.69 0.88 -13.89
N ALA A 54 -7.69 0.06 -14.14
CA ALA A 54 -8.99 0.55 -14.57
C ALA A 54 -9.68 1.24 -13.38
N ASP A 55 -10.39 2.33 -13.63
CA ASP A 55 -11.05 3.11 -12.58
C ASP A 55 -11.98 2.25 -11.70
N ALA A 56 -12.65 1.26 -12.27
CA ALA A 56 -13.53 0.33 -11.55
C ALA A 56 -12.82 -0.53 -10.48
N LEU A 57 -11.48 -0.62 -10.53
CA LEU A 57 -10.67 -1.37 -9.56
C LEU A 57 -10.17 -0.48 -8.41
N VAL A 58 -10.33 0.83 -8.51
CA VAL A 58 -9.80 1.81 -7.57
C VAL A 58 -10.96 2.40 -6.77
N MET A 59 -10.97 2.21 -5.46
CA MET A 59 -11.93 2.92 -4.61
C MET A 59 -11.54 4.40 -4.47
N GLY A 60 -10.25 4.65 -4.25
CA GLY A 60 -9.74 6.00 -4.10
C GLY A 60 -8.36 6.07 -3.45
N PRO A 61 -7.86 7.30 -3.23
CA PRO A 61 -6.62 7.54 -2.52
C PRO A 61 -6.78 7.22 -1.02
N VAL A 62 -5.72 6.66 -0.45
CA VAL A 62 -5.55 6.47 1.00
C VAL A 62 -4.12 6.85 1.36
N TRP A 63 -3.88 7.26 2.60
CA TRP A 63 -2.56 7.64 3.09
C TRP A 63 -2.13 6.68 4.20
N GLY A 64 -1.04 5.97 3.97
CA GLY A 64 -0.36 5.24 5.04
C GLY A 64 0.41 6.25 5.88
N SER A 65 0.27 6.19 7.19
CA SER A 65 0.80 7.19 8.11
C SER A 65 1.27 6.53 9.40
N ASP A 66 2.15 7.20 10.16
CA ASP A 66 2.31 6.88 11.57
C ASP A 66 1.11 7.44 12.38
N PRO A 67 0.85 6.93 13.61
CA PRO A 67 -0.28 7.38 14.43
C PRO A 67 -0.28 8.87 14.80
N ASP A 68 0.90 9.52 14.83
CA ASP A 68 1.02 10.96 15.11
C ASP A 68 0.94 11.82 13.83
N GLU A 69 0.72 11.20 12.66
CA GLU A 69 0.62 11.84 11.34
C GLU A 69 1.85 12.68 10.93
N ARG A 70 3.03 12.34 11.45
CA ARG A 70 4.29 13.04 11.15
C ARG A 70 4.83 12.70 9.76
N TRP A 71 4.42 11.56 9.22
CA TRP A 71 4.78 11.07 7.90
C TRP A 71 3.57 10.47 7.21
N GLN A 72 3.44 10.70 5.90
CA GLN A 72 2.34 10.14 5.10
C GLN A 72 2.84 9.67 3.73
N GLU A 73 2.31 8.54 3.28
CA GLU A 73 2.54 7.98 1.95
C GLU A 73 1.25 7.77 1.18
N ALA A 74 1.19 8.38 0.00
CA ALA A 74 0.08 8.18 -0.91
C ALA A 74 0.02 6.71 -1.37
N SER A 75 -1.16 6.13 -1.25
CA SER A 75 -1.50 4.75 -1.60
C SER A 75 -2.84 4.72 -2.33
N LEU A 76 -3.23 3.55 -2.85
CA LEU A 76 -4.56 3.31 -3.42
C LEU A 76 -5.21 2.13 -2.72
N LEU A 77 -6.50 2.24 -2.45
CA LEU A 77 -7.34 1.12 -2.04
C LEU A 77 -7.94 0.45 -3.28
N LEU A 78 -7.63 -0.83 -3.47
CA LEU A 78 -7.86 -1.57 -4.70
C LEU A 78 -8.72 -2.82 -4.47
N ARG A 79 -9.72 -2.99 -5.34
CA ARG A 79 -10.51 -4.24 -5.44
C ARG A 79 -9.82 -5.20 -6.41
N LEU A 80 -8.77 -5.86 -5.92
CA LEU A 80 -8.00 -6.84 -6.69
C LEU A 80 -7.93 -8.19 -5.96
N PRO A 81 -7.90 -9.32 -6.69
CA PRO A 81 -7.46 -10.58 -6.12
C PRO A 81 -6.06 -10.41 -5.47
N ARG A 82 -5.85 -11.04 -4.31
CA ARG A 82 -4.59 -10.91 -3.55
C ARG A 82 -3.33 -11.17 -4.39
N ALA A 83 -3.36 -12.19 -5.24
CA ALA A 83 -2.25 -12.51 -6.13
C ALA A 83 -1.95 -11.42 -7.16
N GLU A 84 -2.97 -10.70 -7.66
CA GLU A 84 -2.79 -9.57 -8.56
C GLU A 84 -2.24 -8.35 -7.84
N ALA A 85 -2.73 -8.07 -6.64
CA ALA A 85 -2.19 -7.01 -5.79
C ALA A 85 -0.70 -7.25 -5.48
N ILE A 86 -0.30 -8.49 -5.17
CA ILE A 86 1.12 -8.87 -4.98
C ILE A 86 1.94 -8.63 -6.24
N ARG A 87 1.45 -9.07 -7.42
CA ARG A 87 2.14 -8.82 -8.69
C ARG A 87 2.29 -7.33 -8.98
N LEU A 88 1.25 -6.54 -8.72
CA LEU A 88 1.28 -5.10 -8.90
C LEU A 88 2.30 -4.44 -7.97
N ALA A 89 2.26 -4.75 -6.69
CA ALA A 89 3.20 -4.25 -5.69
C ALA A 89 4.66 -4.61 -6.06
N ALA A 90 4.90 -5.84 -6.53
CA ALA A 90 6.22 -6.30 -6.99
C ALA A 90 6.73 -5.45 -8.16
N ARG A 91 5.87 -5.15 -9.15
CA ARG A 91 6.23 -4.26 -10.28
C ARG A 91 6.63 -2.85 -9.83
N PHE A 92 6.07 -2.39 -8.72
CA PHE A 92 6.44 -1.11 -8.10
C PHE A 92 7.53 -1.22 -7.04
N GLY A 93 8.21 -2.37 -6.95
CA GLY A 93 9.37 -2.57 -6.10
C GLY A 93 9.02 -2.59 -4.62
N GLN A 94 7.79 -2.92 -4.25
CA GLN A 94 7.37 -2.93 -2.85
C GLN A 94 7.84 -4.19 -2.14
N ASN A 95 8.34 -4.02 -0.92
CA ASN A 95 8.75 -5.13 -0.06
C ASN A 95 7.53 -5.90 0.47
N ALA A 96 6.43 -5.20 0.74
CA ALA A 96 5.16 -5.73 1.20
C ALA A 96 4.01 -4.85 0.68
N LEU A 97 2.78 -5.33 0.82
CA LEU A 97 1.55 -4.54 0.69
C LEU A 97 0.68 -4.76 1.93
N TYR A 98 -0.33 -3.90 2.11
CA TYR A 98 -1.34 -4.09 3.14
C TYR A 98 -2.59 -4.73 2.53
N TRP A 99 -3.14 -5.73 3.21
CA TRP A 99 -4.33 -6.46 2.80
C TRP A 99 -5.35 -6.38 3.92
N VAL A 100 -6.56 -5.92 3.62
CA VAL A 100 -7.66 -5.95 4.57
C VAL A 100 -8.54 -7.14 4.23
N GLU A 101 -8.89 -7.94 5.23
CA GLU A 101 -9.81 -9.07 5.12
C GLU A 101 -10.64 -9.16 6.39
N GLU A 102 -11.97 -9.18 6.25
CA GLU A 102 -12.91 -9.26 7.38
C GLU A 102 -12.71 -8.17 8.46
N GLY A 103 -12.23 -6.99 8.05
CA GLY A 103 -11.96 -5.86 8.95
C GLY A 103 -10.56 -5.88 9.57
N GLU A 104 -9.80 -6.95 9.38
CA GLU A 104 -8.44 -7.10 9.89
C GLU A 104 -7.40 -6.66 8.85
N LEU A 105 -6.37 -5.96 9.31
CA LEU A 105 -5.28 -5.44 8.49
C LEU A 105 -4.04 -6.34 8.58
N TRP A 106 -3.63 -6.88 7.43
CA TRP A 106 -2.49 -7.77 7.30
C TRP A 106 -1.37 -7.13 6.49
N LEU A 107 -0.13 -7.30 6.96
CA LEU A 107 1.05 -7.03 6.13
C LEU A 107 1.38 -8.29 5.32
N VAL A 108 1.34 -8.17 3.99
CA VAL A 108 1.61 -9.28 3.08
C VAL A 108 2.99 -9.09 2.43
N PRO A 109 3.94 -10.02 2.65
CA PRO A 109 5.24 -9.97 1.99
C PRO A 109 5.11 -10.05 0.45
N VAL A 110 5.94 -9.28 -0.25
CA VAL A 110 5.98 -9.22 -1.72
C VAL A 110 7.40 -9.49 -2.22
N LEU A 111 8.34 -8.56 -2.01
CA LEU A 111 9.76 -8.73 -2.35
C LEU A 111 10.64 -9.04 -1.13
N LEU A 112 10.09 -8.89 0.09
CA LEU A 112 10.74 -9.32 1.32
C LEU A 112 11.04 -10.83 1.25
N LYS A 113 12.33 -11.17 1.39
CA LYS A 113 12.80 -12.54 1.53
C LYS A 113 13.18 -12.76 2.98
N GLY A 114 12.40 -13.57 3.69
CA GLY A 114 12.60 -13.91 5.10
C GLY A 114 11.27 -14.30 5.75
N ALA A 115 11.28 -15.30 6.63
CA ALA A 115 10.12 -15.63 7.44
C ALA A 115 9.79 -14.46 8.40
N PRO A 116 8.51 -14.24 8.75
CA PRO A 116 8.09 -13.20 9.68
C PRO A 116 8.77 -13.31 11.05
#